data_AF-A0AAJ1ZIS6-F1
#
_entry.id   AF-A0AAJ1ZIS6-F1
#
_cell.length_a   1.000
_cell.length_b   1.000
_cell.length_c   1.000
_cell.angle_alpha   90.00
_cell.angle_beta   90.00
_cell.angle_gamma   90.00
#
_symmetry.space_group_name_H-M   'P 1'
#
loop_
_entity.id
_entity.type
_entity.pdbx_description
1 polymer ?
#
loop_
_entity_poly.entity_id
_entity_poly.type
_entity_poly.pdbx_seq_one_letter_code
_entity_poly.pdbx_strand_id
1 'polypeptide(L)'
;MTLPYLSSFLSGAGLGASLIIAIGAQNAYVLRQGLKEKHVGLVVSICAAIDVLLIALGIGGMGALIARAPFLLDVIRWAGAIFVFLYGARAFLAAWRGPGHLDATNVDTQTALGAASTVLALSLLNPHVYLDTVVLLGGIGARYGWPRNAWFAAGAMCASIVWFTTLGYGARLLQPWFEKDVAWRVLDVIVGCVMWWIAAALLLSH
;
A
#
# COMPACT_ATOMS: atom_id res chain seq x y z
N MET A 1 -18.32 29.06 -11.69
CA MET A 1 -17.65 28.04 -12.54
C MET A 1 -16.74 27.06 -11.77
N THR A 2 -16.40 27.28 -10.49
CA THR A 2 -15.46 26.45 -9.70
C THR A 2 -16.07 25.25 -8.96
N LEU A 3 -17.36 25.35 -8.60
CA LEU A 3 -18.14 24.30 -7.91
C LEU A 3 -18.02 22.88 -8.52
N PRO A 4 -18.14 22.67 -9.85
CA PRO A 4 -18.04 21.32 -10.43
C PRO A 4 -16.62 20.74 -10.39
N TYR A 5 -15.58 21.59 -10.34
CA TYR A 5 -14.19 21.13 -10.22
C TYR A 5 -13.87 20.76 -8.78
N LEU A 6 -14.29 21.59 -7.81
CA LEU A 6 -14.14 21.29 -6.39
C LEU A 6 -14.89 20.01 -6.01
N SER A 7 -16.11 19.80 -6.50
CA SER A 7 -16.85 18.56 -6.24
C SER A 7 -16.17 17.33 -6.82
N SER A 8 -15.59 17.44 -8.03
CA SER A 8 -14.84 16.35 -8.67
C SER A 8 -13.56 16.02 -7.89
N PHE A 9 -12.83 17.04 -7.43
CA PHE A 9 -11.66 16.90 -6.57
C PHE A 9 -12.01 16.21 -5.24
N LEU A 10 -13.03 16.69 -4.53
CA LEU A 10 -13.45 16.09 -3.26
C LEU A 10 -13.96 14.66 -3.44
N SER A 11 -14.64 14.36 -4.56
CA SER A 11 -15.07 12.99 -4.87
C SER A 11 -13.88 12.06 -5.09
N GLY A 12 -12.87 12.52 -5.84
CA GLY A 12 -11.64 11.75 -6.08
C GLY A 12 -10.83 11.56 -4.81
N ALA A 13 -10.70 12.61 -4.00
CA ALA A 13 -10.02 12.55 -2.71
C ALA A 13 -10.73 11.58 -1.74
N GLY A 14 -12.06 11.65 -1.64
CA GLY A 14 -12.85 10.77 -0.79
C GLY A 14 -12.77 9.30 -1.22
N LEU A 15 -12.96 9.02 -2.50
CA LEU A 15 -12.87 7.65 -3.01
C LEU A 15 -11.44 7.12 -2.90
N GLY A 16 -10.44 7.89 -3.31
CA GLY A 16 -9.02 7.52 -3.17
C GLY A 16 -8.65 7.23 -1.72
N ALA A 17 -9.02 8.11 -0.79
CA ALA A 17 -8.80 7.89 0.64
C ALA A 17 -9.48 6.60 1.13
N SER A 18 -10.73 6.33 0.74
CA SER A 18 -11.45 5.13 1.18
C SER A 18 -10.74 3.82 0.78
N LEU A 19 -10.13 3.80 -0.40
CA LEU A 19 -9.44 2.62 -0.94
C LEU A 19 -8.04 2.47 -0.34
N ILE A 20 -7.31 3.57 -0.17
CA ILE A 20 -5.91 3.56 0.29
C ILE A 20 -5.81 3.36 1.81
N ILE A 21 -6.77 3.87 2.58
CA ILE A 21 -6.77 3.79 4.05
C ILE A 21 -6.99 2.37 4.54
N ALA A 22 -7.67 1.53 3.76
CA ALA A 22 -7.88 0.12 4.09
C ALA A 22 -6.55 -0.53 4.50
N ILE A 23 -6.49 -1.04 5.74
CA ILE A 23 -5.23 -1.53 6.31
C ILE A 23 -4.83 -2.81 5.57
N GLY A 24 -3.79 -2.68 4.75
CA GLY A 24 -3.18 -3.78 4.02
C GLY A 24 -1.70 -3.96 4.36
N ALA A 25 -1.08 -4.86 3.63
CA ALA A 25 0.32 -5.23 3.81
C ALA A 25 1.29 -4.04 3.64
N GLN A 26 1.02 -3.17 2.66
CA GLN A 26 1.79 -1.95 2.40
C GLN A 26 1.69 -0.95 3.57
N ASN A 27 0.48 -0.68 4.07
CA ASN A 27 0.27 0.24 5.20
C ASN A 27 0.98 -0.25 6.47
N ALA A 28 0.92 -1.55 6.75
CA ALA A 28 1.63 -2.15 7.87
C ALA A 28 3.15 -2.01 7.76
N TYR A 29 3.71 -2.16 6.55
CA TYR A 29 5.14 -1.96 6.31
C TYR A 29 5.56 -0.49 6.46
N VAL A 30 4.79 0.46 5.91
CA VAL A 30 5.03 1.91 6.06
C VAL A 30 5.03 2.30 7.54
N LEU A 31 4.06 1.80 8.31
CA LEU A 31 3.98 2.02 9.76
C LEU A 31 5.23 1.50 10.48
N ARG A 32 5.69 0.28 10.15
CA ARG A 32 6.88 -0.33 10.76
C ARG A 32 8.16 0.46 10.49
N GLN A 33 8.33 0.94 9.25
CA GLN A 33 9.45 1.82 8.87
C GLN A 33 9.38 3.17 9.58
N GLY A 34 8.17 3.73 9.70
CA GLY A 34 7.89 4.96 10.43
C GLY A 34 8.25 4.88 11.91
N LEU A 35 7.82 3.80 12.58
CA LEU A 35 8.13 3.53 14.00
C LEU A 35 9.65 3.44 14.26
N LYS A 36 10.39 2.80 13.34
CA LYS A 36 11.85 2.66 13.42
C LYS A 36 12.63 3.87 12.89
N GLU A 37 11.95 4.84 12.29
CA GLU A 37 12.53 5.98 11.60
C GLU A 37 13.55 5.63 10.51
N LYS A 38 13.47 4.44 9.92
CA LYS A 38 14.38 4.00 8.85
C LYS A 38 13.70 4.15 7.51
N HIS A 39 14.41 4.73 6.54
CA HIS A 39 13.99 4.84 5.14
C HIS A 39 12.57 5.42 4.92
N VAL A 40 12.00 6.15 5.88
CA VAL A 40 10.59 6.60 5.85
C VAL A 40 10.32 7.43 4.60
N GLY A 41 11.17 8.42 4.31
CA GLY A 41 11.00 9.27 3.13
C GLY A 41 11.09 8.51 1.80
N LEU A 42 11.93 7.47 1.73
CA LEU A 42 12.04 6.61 0.55
C LEU A 42 10.79 5.75 0.38
N VAL A 43 10.32 5.12 1.45
CA VAL A 43 9.16 4.23 1.40
C VAL A 43 7.89 5.03 1.08
N VAL A 44 7.70 6.18 1.73
CA VAL A 44 6.57 7.09 1.45
C VAL A 44 6.60 7.61 0.02
N SER A 45 7.77 8.01 -0.50
CA SER A 45 7.86 8.52 -1.87
C SER A 45 7.58 7.44 -2.91
N ILE A 46 8.04 6.20 -2.69
CA ILE A 46 7.74 5.08 -3.57
C ILE A 46 6.24 4.78 -3.55
N CYS A 47 5.61 4.66 -2.38
CA CYS A 47 4.16 4.44 -2.26
C CYS A 47 3.36 5.51 -3.03
N ALA A 48 3.65 6.79 -2.75
CA ALA A 48 2.97 7.89 -3.39
C ALA A 48 3.20 7.92 -4.91
N ALA A 49 4.43 7.63 -5.37
CA ALA A 49 4.75 7.60 -6.80
C ALA A 49 4.02 6.47 -7.53
N ILE A 50 3.95 5.27 -6.94
CA ILE A 50 3.20 4.14 -7.51
C ILE A 50 1.71 4.50 -7.60
N ASP A 51 1.11 5.00 -6.52
CA ASP A 51 -0.30 5.38 -6.52
C ASP A 51 -0.60 6.47 -7.55
N VAL A 52 0.21 7.53 -7.59
CA VAL A 52 0.06 8.60 -8.60
C VAL A 52 0.12 8.04 -10.01
N LEU A 53 1.08 7.16 -10.30
CA LEU A 53 1.22 6.52 -11.60
C LEU A 53 -0.01 5.66 -11.92
N LEU A 54 -0.45 4.79 -11.01
CA LEU A 54 -1.59 3.91 -11.22
C LEU A 54 -2.91 4.68 -11.38
N ILE A 55 -3.12 5.75 -10.61
CA ILE A 55 -4.28 6.63 -10.75
C ILE A 55 -4.28 7.31 -12.12
N ALA A 56 -3.13 7.85 -12.55
CA ALA A 56 -2.98 8.49 -13.85
C ALA A 56 -3.26 7.50 -14.99
N LEU A 57 -2.70 6.29 -14.92
CA LEU A 57 -2.92 5.23 -15.90
C LEU A 57 -4.39 4.77 -15.93
N GLY A 58 -5.02 4.62 -14.76
CA GLY A 58 -6.42 4.22 -14.63
C GLY A 58 -7.36 5.22 -15.31
N ILE A 59 -7.20 6.50 -14.99
CA ILE A 59 -8.02 7.59 -15.57
C ILE A 59 -7.69 7.79 -17.05
N GLY A 60 -6.44 7.53 -17.46
CA GLY A 60 -6.01 7.49 -18.85
C GLY A 60 -6.57 6.32 -19.67
N GLY A 61 -7.36 5.43 -19.06
CA GLY A 61 -8.06 4.34 -19.76
C GLY A 61 -7.38 2.98 -19.68
N MET A 62 -6.27 2.85 -18.94
CA MET A 62 -5.56 1.57 -18.78
C MET A 62 -6.42 0.51 -18.05
N GLY A 63 -7.42 0.94 -17.27
CA GLY A 63 -8.34 0.01 -16.60
C GLY A 63 -9.07 -0.93 -17.55
N ALA A 64 -9.44 -0.45 -18.75
CA ALA A 64 -10.08 -1.28 -19.77
C ALA A 64 -9.14 -2.34 -20.36
N LEU A 65 -7.83 -2.06 -20.42
CA LEU A 65 -6.82 -3.00 -20.90
C LEU A 65 -6.52 -4.07 -19.85
N ILE A 66 -6.38 -3.68 -18.58
CA ILE A 66 -6.17 -4.62 -17.46
C ILE A 66 -7.37 -5.57 -17.30
N ALA A 67 -8.60 -5.05 -17.43
CA ALA A 67 -9.81 -5.88 -17.37
C ALA A 67 -9.88 -6.95 -18.48
N ARG A 68 -9.12 -6.79 -19.57
CA ARG A 68 -9.02 -7.75 -20.68
C ARG A 68 -7.83 -8.71 -20.55
N ALA A 69 -6.99 -8.55 -19.53
CA ALA A 69 -5.81 -9.37 -19.30
C ALA A 69 -5.90 -10.14 -17.97
N PRO A 70 -6.92 -11.00 -17.76
CA PRO A 70 -7.11 -11.74 -16.50
C PRO A 70 -5.90 -12.63 -16.17
N PHE A 71 -5.24 -13.17 -17.20
CA PHE A 71 -4.01 -13.96 -17.03
C PHE A 71 -2.89 -13.16 -16.34
N LEU A 72 -2.74 -11.87 -16.62
CA LEU A 72 -1.72 -11.04 -15.97
C LEU A 72 -2.03 -10.87 -14.47
N LEU A 73 -3.30 -10.64 -14.14
CA LEU A 73 -3.76 -10.54 -12.75
C LEU A 73 -3.57 -11.87 -12.01
N ASP A 74 -3.78 -13.01 -12.68
CA ASP A 74 -3.52 -14.34 -12.11
C ASP A 74 -2.04 -14.56 -11.80
N VAL A 75 -1.13 -14.22 -12.71
CA VAL A 75 0.32 -14.34 -12.48
C VAL A 75 0.75 -13.45 -11.31
N ILE A 76 0.29 -12.20 -11.29
CA ILE A 76 0.57 -11.25 -10.19
C ILE A 76 0.02 -11.78 -8.87
N ARG A 77 -1.20 -12.34 -8.88
CA ARG A 77 -1.85 -12.94 -7.71
C ARG A 77 -1.03 -14.08 -7.13
N TRP A 78 -0.58 -15.03 -7.95
CA TRP A 78 0.24 -16.15 -7.48
C TRP A 78 1.60 -15.69 -6.95
N ALA A 79 2.27 -14.78 -7.67
CA ALA A 79 3.54 -14.20 -7.24
C ALA A 79 3.39 -13.45 -5.89
N GLY A 80 2.32 -12.66 -5.76
CA GLY A 80 1.98 -11.93 -4.55
C GLY A 80 1.64 -12.84 -3.38
N ALA A 81 0.85 -13.89 -3.60
CA ALA A 81 0.52 -14.87 -2.56
C ALA A 81 1.78 -15.51 -1.98
N ILE A 82 2.72 -15.95 -2.84
CA ILE A 82 4.00 -16.53 -2.41
C ILE A 82 4.81 -15.48 -1.64
N PHE A 83 4.97 -14.27 -2.19
CA PHE A 83 5.75 -13.22 -1.55
C PHE A 83 5.21 -12.84 -0.18
N VAL A 84 3.91 -12.57 -0.08
CA VAL A 84 3.22 -12.16 1.15
C VAL A 84 3.22 -13.30 2.17
N PHE A 85 3.03 -14.55 1.75
CA PHE A 85 3.13 -15.71 2.64
C PHE A 85 4.52 -15.82 3.28
N LEU A 86 5.58 -15.73 2.46
CA LEU A 86 6.96 -15.75 2.94
C LEU A 86 7.28 -14.54 3.83
N TYR A 87 6.72 -13.37 3.53
CA TYR A 87 6.86 -12.18 4.35
C TYR A 87 6.18 -12.35 5.72
N GLY A 88 4.94 -12.86 5.75
CA GLY A 88 4.22 -13.17 6.98
C GLY A 88 4.91 -14.23 7.85
N ALA A 89 5.47 -15.27 7.22
CA ALA A 89 6.24 -16.29 7.93
C ALA A 89 7.47 -15.69 8.63
N ARG A 90 8.17 -14.74 7.97
CA ARG A 90 9.29 -14.01 8.59
C ARG A 90 8.84 -13.11 9.74
N ALA A 91 7.65 -12.51 9.65
CA ALA A 91 7.09 -11.70 10.74
C ALA A 91 6.77 -12.56 11.97
N PHE A 92 6.14 -13.72 11.79
CA PHE A 92 5.90 -14.66 12.90
C PHE A 92 7.19 -15.19 13.52
N LEU A 93 8.20 -15.48 12.70
CA LEU A 93 9.50 -15.92 13.20
C LEU A 93 10.17 -14.84 14.06
N ALA A 94 10.09 -13.57 13.65
CA ALA A 94 10.57 -12.43 14.42
C ALA A 94 9.81 -12.28 15.75
N ALA A 95 8.49 -12.44 15.74
CA ALA A 95 7.67 -12.41 16.95
C ALA A 95 8.06 -13.52 17.96
N TRP A 96 8.40 -14.71 17.47
CA TRP A 96 8.79 -15.85 18.32
C TRP A 96 10.21 -15.71 18.86
N ARG A 97 11.18 -15.28 18.05
CA ARG A 97 12.60 -15.17 18.47
C ARG A 97 12.88 -14.01 19.41
N GLY A 98 11.99 -13.02 19.47
CA GLY A 98 12.14 -11.83 20.32
C GLY A 98 13.16 -10.81 19.77
N PRO A 99 13.18 -9.59 20.34
CA PRO A 99 14.07 -8.53 19.86
C PRO A 99 15.54 -8.86 20.15
N GLY A 100 16.42 -8.74 19.14
CA GLY A 100 17.88 -8.83 19.31
C GLY A 100 18.62 -9.90 18.49
N HIS A 101 17.93 -10.74 17.72
CA HIS A 101 18.59 -11.71 16.83
C HIS A 101 18.65 -11.19 15.39
N LEU A 102 19.78 -11.43 14.73
CA LEU A 102 20.07 -11.10 13.33
C LEU A 102 19.01 -11.74 12.41
N ASP A 103 17.98 -10.98 12.06
CA ASP A 103 16.96 -11.38 11.09
C ASP A 103 16.96 -10.41 9.91
N ALA A 104 16.73 -10.94 8.70
CA ALA A 104 16.64 -10.16 7.47
C ALA A 104 15.43 -9.19 7.41
N THR A 105 14.53 -9.27 8.41
CA THR A 105 13.42 -8.32 8.65
C THR A 105 13.74 -7.28 9.73
N ASN A 106 14.97 -7.25 10.24
CA ASN A 106 15.42 -6.23 11.16
C ASN A 106 15.58 -4.91 10.41
N VAL A 107 14.62 -4.01 10.62
CA VAL A 107 14.55 -2.71 9.96
C VAL A 107 15.82 -1.88 10.26
N ASP A 108 16.47 -2.13 11.40
CA ASP A 108 17.69 -1.42 11.78
C ASP A 108 18.90 -1.81 10.92
N THR A 109 18.92 -3.00 10.32
CA THR A 109 19.98 -3.47 9.41
C THR A 109 19.55 -3.52 7.94
N GLN A 110 18.28 -3.23 7.65
CA GLN A 110 17.76 -3.24 6.29
C GLN A 110 18.40 -2.11 5.47
N THR A 111 18.86 -2.41 4.26
CA THR A 111 19.39 -1.39 3.34
C THR A 111 18.27 -0.62 2.64
N ALA A 112 18.56 0.56 2.12
CA ALA A 112 17.62 1.35 1.32
C ALA A 112 17.05 0.56 0.13
N LEU A 113 17.89 -0.24 -0.55
CA LEU A 113 17.46 -1.09 -1.65
C LEU A 113 16.54 -2.21 -1.18
N GLY A 114 16.82 -2.83 -0.03
CA GLY A 114 15.92 -3.83 0.57
C GLY A 114 14.57 -3.24 0.98
N ALA A 115 14.56 -2.00 1.47
CA ALA A 115 13.32 -1.30 1.80
C ALA A 115 12.51 -0.96 0.54
N ALA A 116 13.17 -0.43 -0.49
CA ALA A 116 12.58 -0.13 -1.79
C ALA A 116 11.99 -1.39 -2.45
N SER A 117 12.74 -2.50 -2.47
CA SER A 117 12.25 -3.75 -3.07
C SER A 117 11.06 -4.32 -2.32
N THR A 118 11.06 -4.22 -0.98
CA THR A 118 9.96 -4.71 -0.15
C THR A 118 8.69 -3.90 -0.41
N VAL A 119 8.77 -2.57 -0.40
CA VAL A 119 7.58 -1.74 -0.65
C VAL A 119 7.10 -1.85 -2.10
N LEU A 120 8.01 -1.94 -3.08
CA LEU A 120 7.66 -2.20 -4.47
C LEU A 120 6.93 -3.53 -4.61
N ALA A 121 7.42 -4.58 -3.95
CA ALA A 121 6.79 -5.89 -4.00
C ALA A 121 5.41 -5.87 -3.33
N LEU A 122 5.30 -5.29 -2.14
CA LEU A 122 4.02 -5.17 -1.42
C LEU A 122 2.97 -4.37 -2.19
N SER A 123 3.38 -3.37 -2.97
CA SER A 123 2.49 -2.55 -3.76
C SER A 123 2.13 -3.22 -5.09
N LEU A 124 3.13 -3.63 -5.89
CA LEU A 124 2.92 -4.09 -7.26
C LEU A 124 2.56 -5.58 -7.38
N LEU A 125 2.92 -6.43 -6.42
CA LEU A 125 2.48 -7.83 -6.40
C LEU A 125 1.10 -8.01 -5.74
N ASN A 126 0.43 -6.91 -5.35
CA ASN A 126 -0.93 -6.97 -4.85
C ASN A 126 -1.93 -6.84 -6.02
N PRO A 127 -2.61 -7.90 -6.47
CA PRO A 127 -3.55 -7.80 -7.58
C PRO A 127 -4.71 -6.84 -7.30
N HIS A 128 -5.07 -6.63 -6.03
CA HIS A 128 -6.12 -5.67 -5.64
C HIS A 128 -5.76 -4.23 -5.99
N VAL A 129 -4.48 -3.83 -6.00
CA VAL A 129 -4.10 -2.44 -6.34
C VAL A 129 -4.52 -2.09 -7.77
N TYR A 130 -4.48 -3.05 -8.69
CA TYR A 130 -4.87 -2.83 -10.07
C TYR A 130 -6.38 -2.74 -10.21
N LEU A 131 -7.11 -3.58 -9.47
CA LEU A 131 -8.57 -3.58 -9.46
C LEU A 131 -9.13 -2.30 -8.80
N ASP A 132 -8.60 -1.93 -7.65
CA ASP A 132 -9.10 -0.80 -6.86
C ASP A 132 -8.70 0.54 -7.49
N THR A 133 -7.44 0.68 -7.90
CA THR A 133 -6.90 1.96 -8.38
C THR A 133 -7.06 2.15 -9.88
N VAL A 134 -6.70 1.14 -10.68
CA VAL A 134 -6.68 1.31 -12.15
C VAL A 134 -8.06 1.05 -12.75
N VAL A 135 -8.76 0.00 -12.30
CA VAL A 135 -10.07 -0.39 -12.86
C VAL A 135 -11.21 0.38 -12.21
N LEU A 136 -11.35 0.34 -10.88
CA LEU A 136 -12.48 0.95 -10.17
C LEU A 136 -12.35 2.47 -10.10
N LEU A 137 -11.30 2.98 -9.45
CA LEU A 137 -11.08 4.43 -9.29
C LEU A 137 -10.85 5.09 -10.66
N GLY A 138 -10.05 4.47 -11.52
CA GLY A 138 -9.84 4.92 -12.90
C GLY A 138 -11.13 4.91 -13.74
N GLY A 139 -11.93 3.85 -13.65
CA GLY A 139 -13.19 3.73 -14.37
C GLY A 139 -14.28 4.68 -13.90
N ILE A 140 -14.30 5.04 -12.61
CA ILE A 140 -15.18 6.10 -12.09
C ILE A 140 -14.67 7.47 -12.52
N GLY A 141 -13.37 7.74 -12.35
CA GLY A 141 -12.75 9.01 -12.73
C GLY A 141 -12.89 9.33 -14.22
N ALA A 142 -12.74 8.34 -15.10
CA ALA A 142 -12.90 8.49 -16.54
C ALA A 142 -14.31 8.94 -16.98
N ARG A 143 -15.34 8.75 -16.15
CA ARG A 143 -16.72 9.23 -16.43
C ARG A 143 -16.86 10.74 -16.31
N TYR A 144 -15.95 11.39 -15.58
CA TYR A 144 -15.92 12.84 -15.41
C TYR A 144 -15.24 13.42 -16.66
N GLY A 145 -15.99 13.76 -17.71
CA GLY A 145 -15.40 14.30 -18.95
C GLY A 145 -14.35 15.40 -18.74
N TRP A 146 -13.41 15.55 -19.69
CA TRP A 146 -12.33 16.52 -19.57
C TRP A 146 -12.86 17.96 -19.38
N PRO A 147 -12.33 18.77 -18.44
CA PRO A 147 -11.16 18.53 -17.58
C PRO A 147 -11.49 18.02 -16.15
N ARG A 148 -12.72 17.58 -15.88
CA ARG A 148 -13.14 17.20 -14.50
C ARG A 148 -12.48 15.92 -13.98
N ASN A 149 -12.22 14.95 -14.86
CA ASN A 149 -11.41 13.77 -14.53
C ASN A 149 -10.02 14.14 -14.00
N ALA A 150 -9.38 15.20 -14.52
CA ALA A 150 -8.09 15.68 -14.02
C ALA A 150 -8.17 16.14 -12.56
N TRP A 151 -9.23 16.89 -12.23
CA TRP A 151 -9.49 17.35 -10.86
C TRP A 151 -9.81 16.18 -9.94
N PHE A 152 -10.56 15.19 -10.42
CA PHE A 152 -10.79 13.94 -9.70
C PHE A 152 -9.49 13.18 -9.44
N ALA A 153 -8.64 13.03 -10.46
CA ALA A 153 -7.31 12.42 -10.35
C ALA A 153 -6.46 13.12 -9.31
N ALA A 154 -6.36 14.44 -9.40
CA ALA A 154 -5.60 15.28 -8.48
C ALA A 154 -6.09 15.10 -7.04
N GLY A 155 -7.41 15.00 -6.82
CA GLY A 155 -7.98 14.71 -5.51
C GLY A 155 -7.50 13.38 -4.95
N ALA A 156 -7.59 12.30 -5.74
CA ALA A 156 -7.15 10.97 -5.32
C ALA A 156 -5.63 10.91 -5.07
N MET A 157 -4.82 11.53 -5.93
CA MET A 157 -3.37 11.63 -5.78
C MET A 157 -2.98 12.40 -4.51
N CYS A 158 -3.64 13.54 -4.25
CA CYS A 158 -3.44 14.31 -3.03
C CYS A 158 -3.79 13.48 -1.78
N ALA A 159 -4.91 12.74 -1.81
CA ALA A 159 -5.29 11.86 -0.71
C ALA A 159 -4.21 10.80 -0.42
N SER A 160 -3.65 10.16 -1.46
CA SER A 160 -2.56 9.19 -1.31
C SER A 160 -1.31 9.82 -0.67
N ILE A 161 -0.85 10.96 -1.21
CA ILE A 161 0.34 11.66 -0.71
C ILE A 161 0.15 12.06 0.75
N VAL A 162 -0.99 12.67 1.08
CA VAL A 162 -1.32 13.06 2.47
C VAL A 162 -1.34 11.83 3.36
N TRP A 163 -2.04 10.77 2.96
CA TRP A 163 -2.14 9.55 3.75
C TRP A 163 -0.78 8.91 4.04
N PHE A 164 0.03 8.61 3.03
CA PHE A 164 1.32 7.95 3.26
C PHE A 164 2.30 8.83 4.03
N THR A 165 2.27 10.14 3.81
CA THR A 165 3.08 11.08 4.59
C THR A 165 2.64 11.09 6.06
N THR A 166 1.33 11.18 6.32
CA THR A 166 0.78 11.14 7.67
C THR A 166 1.05 9.80 8.34
N LEU A 167 0.87 8.67 7.66
CA LEU A 167 1.10 7.35 8.21
C LEU A 167 2.59 7.12 8.51
N GLY A 168 3.47 7.41 7.55
CA GLY A 168 4.91 7.16 7.68
C GLY A 168 5.59 8.04 8.72
N TYR A 169 5.35 9.36 8.67
CA TYR A 169 5.97 10.28 9.63
C TYR A 169 5.18 10.39 10.94
N GLY A 170 3.86 10.25 10.91
CA GLY A 170 3.01 10.25 12.10
C GLY A 170 3.15 8.99 12.94
N ALA A 171 3.68 7.89 12.39
CA ALA A 171 4.05 6.68 13.14
C ALA A 171 4.96 6.98 14.34
N ARG A 172 5.79 8.03 14.26
CA ARG A 172 6.68 8.45 15.34
C ARG A 172 5.95 8.77 16.64
N LEU A 173 4.71 9.26 16.54
CA LEU A 173 3.86 9.56 17.70
C LEU A 173 3.50 8.31 18.52
N LEU A 174 3.59 7.12 17.89
CA LEU A 174 3.33 5.83 18.53
C LEU A 174 4.60 5.20 19.14
N GLN A 175 5.79 5.76 18.90
CA GLN A 175 7.06 5.23 19.42
C GLN A 175 7.10 5.00 20.94
N PRO A 176 6.54 5.89 21.79
CA PRO A 176 6.58 5.67 23.24
C PRO A 176 5.90 4.36 23.66
N TRP A 177 4.93 3.88 22.87
CA TRP A 177 4.25 2.61 23.13
C TRP A 177 5.09 1.40 22.70
N PHE A 178 6.02 1.62 21.77
CA PHE A 178 6.96 0.64 21.22
C PHE A 178 8.30 0.57 21.97
N GLU A 179 8.44 1.27 23.10
CA GLU A 179 9.56 1.08 24.04
C GLU A 179 9.52 -0.30 24.70
N LYS A 180 8.34 -0.93 24.77
CA LYS A 180 8.15 -2.27 25.33
C LYS A 180 8.31 -3.33 24.24
N ASP A 181 9.11 -4.36 24.50
CA ASP A 181 9.28 -5.52 23.60
C ASP A 181 7.96 -6.22 23.24
N VAL A 182 6.98 -6.18 24.15
CA VAL A 182 5.64 -6.75 23.92
C VAL A 182 4.93 -6.05 22.76
N ALA A 183 5.06 -4.73 22.62
CA ALA A 183 4.42 -3.98 21.53
C ALA A 183 4.99 -4.39 20.16
N TRP A 184 6.30 -4.61 20.07
CA TRP A 184 6.95 -5.15 18.88
C TRP A 184 6.46 -6.55 18.53
N ARG A 185 6.36 -7.44 19.53
CA ARG A 185 5.84 -8.80 19.32
C ARG A 185 4.38 -8.78 18.84
N VAL A 186 3.54 -7.95 19.45
CA VAL A 186 2.13 -7.80 19.05
C VAL A 186 2.03 -7.27 17.62
N LEU A 187 2.82 -6.25 17.25
CA LEU A 187 2.87 -5.76 15.88
C LEU A 187 3.29 -6.84 14.90
N ASP A 188 4.35 -7.60 15.20
CA ASP A 188 4.84 -8.66 14.31
C ASP A 188 3.85 -9.81 14.17
N VAL A 189 3.10 -10.16 15.23
CA VAL A 189 1.98 -11.10 15.15
C VAL A 189 0.85 -10.55 14.29
N ILE A 190 0.44 -9.29 14.50
CA ILE A 190 -0.62 -8.66 13.68
C ILE A 190 -0.20 -8.63 12.21
N VAL A 191 1.04 -8.22 11.90
CA VAL A 191 1.59 -8.23 10.55
C VAL A 191 1.56 -9.64 9.98
N GLY A 192 2.06 -10.65 10.71
CA GLY A 192 2.01 -12.04 10.29
C GLY A 192 0.60 -12.51 9.95
N CYS A 193 -0.37 -12.25 10.84
CA CYS A 193 -1.77 -12.59 10.66
C CYS A 193 -2.37 -11.90 9.43
N VAL A 194 -2.15 -10.60 9.27
CA VAL A 194 -2.65 -9.83 8.12
C VAL A 194 -2.05 -10.36 6.81
N MET A 195 -0.77 -10.68 6.78
CA MET A 195 -0.10 -11.20 5.59
C MET A 195 -0.62 -12.58 5.21
N TRP A 196 -0.76 -13.49 6.18
CA TRP A 196 -1.32 -14.81 5.91
C TRP A 196 -2.80 -14.76 5.53
N TRP A 197 -3.57 -13.86 6.14
CA TRP A 197 -4.95 -13.60 5.73
C TRP A 197 -5.01 -13.14 4.27
N ILE A 198 -4.18 -12.17 3.88
CA ILE A 198 -4.10 -11.69 2.48
C ILE A 198 -3.65 -12.83 1.56
N ALA A 199 -2.62 -13.60 1.92
CA ALA A 199 -2.17 -14.72 1.10
C ALA A 199 -3.28 -15.76 0.90
N ALA A 200 -4.02 -16.11 1.96
CA ALA A 200 -5.17 -16.99 1.88
C ALA A 200 -6.29 -16.39 1.01
N ALA A 201 -6.61 -15.11 1.17
CA ALA A 201 -7.60 -14.40 0.36
C ALA A 201 -7.22 -14.40 -1.13
N LEU A 202 -5.93 -14.21 -1.45
CA LEU A 202 -5.43 -14.30 -2.82
C LEU A 202 -5.56 -15.73 -3.39
N LEU A 203 -5.22 -16.76 -2.61
CA LEU A 203 -5.31 -18.16 -3.07
C LEU A 203 -6.76 -18.65 -3.22
N LEU A 204 -7.67 -18.15 -2.39
CA LEU A 204 -9.09 -18.56 -2.37
C LEU A 204 -9.97 -17.67 -3.25
N SER A 205 -9.48 -16.53 -3.71
CA SER A 205 -10.14 -15.76 -4.75
C SER A 205 -10.23 -16.64 -6.00
N HIS A 206 -11.43 -16.94 -6.48
CA HIS A 206 -11.67 -17.69 -7.72
C HIS A 206 -12.06 -16.72 -8.83
#